data_AF-A0A357IUZ3-F1
#
_entry.id   AF-A0A357IUZ3-F1
#
_cell.length_a   1.000
_cell.length_b   1.000
_cell.length_c   1.000
_cell.angle_alpha   90.00
_cell.angle_beta   90.00
_cell.angle_gamma   90.00
#
_symmetry.space_group_name_H-M   'P 1'
#
loop_
_entity.id
_entity.type
_entity.pdbx_description
1 polymer ?
#
loop_
_entity_poly.entity_id
_entity_poly.type
_entity_poly.pdbx_seq_one_letter_code
_entity_poly.pdbx_strand_id
1 'polypeptide(L)'
;MKYLIKDLSKLTGFDGARIRKWQERYRILRPERGANGYWYYGNEDYIVLQNMKRLLEKGEKLQSVVSLGREYLLGMMGAEDFAESEMSLIQRIASNDF
;
A
#
# COMPACT_ATOMS: atom_id res chain seq x y z
N MET A 1 -7.87 -7.53 4.99
CA MET A 1 -6.97 -7.53 6.15
C MET A 1 -6.73 -6.10 6.61
N LYS A 2 -6.24 -5.91 7.84
CA LYS A 2 -5.90 -4.59 8.38
C LYS A 2 -4.40 -4.52 8.61
N TYR A 3 -3.76 -3.46 8.11
CA TYR A 3 -2.32 -3.24 8.22
C TYR A 3 -2.06 -1.96 9.00
N LEU A 4 -1.00 -1.93 9.80
CA LEU A 4 -0.42 -0.68 10.27
C LEU A 4 0.57 -0.16 9.21
N ILE A 5 0.95 1.11 9.34
CA ILE A 5 1.92 1.71 8.40
C ILE A 5 3.28 0.97 8.38
N LYS A 6 3.67 0.37 9.52
CA LYS A 6 4.88 -0.46 9.62
C LYS A 6 4.78 -1.73 8.79
N ASP A 7 3.58 -2.29 8.65
CA ASP A 7 3.36 -3.53 7.89
C ASP A 7 3.39 -3.22 6.40
N LEU A 8 2.73 -2.13 5.97
CA LEU A 8 2.84 -1.63 4.60
C LEU A 8 4.28 -1.29 4.22
N SER A 9 5.05 -0.70 5.14
CA SER A 9 6.47 -0.40 4.91
C SER A 9 7.28 -1.68 4.64
N LYS A 10 7.07 -2.74 5.44
CA LYS A 10 7.70 -4.05 5.22
C LYS A 10 7.28 -4.71 3.91
N LEU A 11 5.98 -4.65 3.59
CA LEU A 11 5.39 -5.28 2.40
C LEU A 11 5.84 -4.60 1.09
N THR A 12 5.88 -3.27 1.09
CA THR A 12 6.15 -2.48 -0.12
C THR A 12 7.62 -2.12 -0.25
N GLY A 13 8.37 -2.07 0.86
CA GLY A 13 9.74 -1.56 0.91
C GLY A 13 9.82 -0.03 0.94
N PHE A 14 8.70 0.68 0.96
CA PHE A 14 8.71 2.12 1.18
C PHE A 14 8.89 2.45 2.66
N ASP A 15 9.59 3.55 2.93
CA ASP A 15 9.66 4.10 4.27
C ASP A 15 8.27 4.54 4.77
N GLY A 16 7.93 4.22 6.02
CA GLY A 16 6.64 4.56 6.61
C GLY A 16 6.36 6.07 6.61
N ALA A 17 7.37 6.93 6.74
CA ALA A 17 7.17 8.37 6.67
C ALA A 17 6.83 8.83 5.24
N ARG A 18 7.34 8.17 4.20
CA ARG A 18 6.93 8.44 2.80
C ARG A 18 5.48 8.08 2.57
N ILE A 19 5.06 6.89 3.02
CA ILE A 19 3.66 6.44 2.92
C ILE A 19 2.74 7.45 3.60
N ARG A 20 3.09 7.91 4.81
CA ARG A 20 2.33 8.92 5.56
C ARG A 20 2.24 10.25 4.80
N LYS A 21 3.37 10.74 4.26
CA LYS A 21 3.40 11.98 3.47
C LYS A 21 2.53 11.87 2.22
N TRP A 22 2.53 10.72 1.54
CA TRP A 22 1.68 10.51 0.36
C TRP A 22 0.20 10.43 0.71
N GLN A 23 -0.16 9.77 1.81
CA GLN A 23 -1.52 9.79 2.35
C GLN A 23 -1.96 11.23 2.63
N GLU A 24 -1.19 12.01 3.37
CA GLU A 24 -1.53 13.37 3.76
C GLU A 24 -1.64 14.32 2.56
N ARG A 25 -0.66 14.27 1.65
CA ARG A 25 -0.56 15.21 0.53
C ARG A 25 -1.50 14.88 -0.62
N TYR A 26 -1.67 13.60 -0.97
CA TYR A 26 -2.37 13.19 -2.18
C TYR A 26 -3.68 12.46 -1.90
N ARG A 27 -3.96 12.09 -0.64
CA ARG A 27 -5.15 11.29 -0.25
C ARG A 27 -5.31 10.02 -1.08
N ILE A 28 -4.19 9.45 -1.54
CA ILE A 28 -4.15 8.28 -2.41
C ILE A 28 -4.48 6.98 -1.66
N LEU A 29 -4.21 6.99 -0.34
CA LEU A 29 -4.58 5.93 0.59
C LEU A 29 -5.81 6.36 1.40
N ARG A 30 -6.64 5.39 1.76
CA ARG A 30 -7.88 5.59 2.52
C ARG A 30 -7.90 4.72 3.79
N PRO A 31 -6.96 4.94 4.74
CA PRO A 31 -6.96 4.19 5.98
C PRO A 31 -8.15 4.56 6.87
N GLU A 32 -8.56 3.62 7.72
CA GLU A 32 -9.63 3.78 8.69
C GLU A 32 -9.07 3.99 10.10
N ARG A 33 -9.75 4.82 10.89
CA ARG A 33 -9.36 5.05 12.29
C ARG A 33 -9.90 3.91 13.15
N GLY A 34 -9.02 3.21 13.86
CA GLY A 34 -9.41 2.20 14.84
C GLY A 34 -9.80 2.79 16.19
N ALA A 35 -10.52 2.00 16.99
CA ALA A 35 -10.96 2.39 18.34
C ALA A 35 -9.80 2.70 19.31
N ASN A 36 -8.62 2.13 19.06
CA ASN A 36 -7.38 2.39 19.81
C ASN A 36 -6.59 3.62 19.31
N GLY A 37 -7.13 4.37 18.33
CA GLY A 37 -6.48 5.55 17.78
C GLY A 37 -5.36 5.26 16.78
N TYR A 38 -5.15 4.02 16.34
CA TYR A 38 -4.27 3.73 15.20
C TYR A 38 -5.01 3.86 13.87
N TRP A 39 -4.24 4.15 12.80
CA TRP A 39 -4.73 4.09 11.43
C TRP A 39 -4.50 2.69 10.88
N TYR A 40 -5.55 2.09 10.35
CA TYR A 40 -5.55 0.78 9.72
C TYR A 40 -5.75 0.92 8.22
N TYR A 41 -4.83 0.35 7.46
CA TYR A 41 -4.86 0.33 6.01
C TYR A 41 -5.47 -0.99 5.54
N GLY A 42 -6.21 -0.93 4.45
CA GLY A 42 -6.86 -2.10 3.86
C GLY A 42 -5.99 -2.80 2.81
N ASN A 43 -6.53 -3.88 2.25
CA ASN A 43 -5.94 -4.57 1.10
C ASN A 43 -5.80 -3.61 -0.09
N GLU A 44 -6.79 -2.77 -0.35
CA GLU A 44 -6.73 -1.78 -1.43
C GLU A 44 -5.57 -0.79 -1.28
N ASP A 45 -5.27 -0.35 -0.06
CA ASP A 45 -4.13 0.55 0.17
C ASP A 45 -2.80 -0.13 -0.13
N TYR A 46 -2.70 -1.43 0.19
CA TYR A 46 -1.56 -2.25 -0.21
C TYR A 46 -1.46 -2.37 -1.74
N ILE A 47 -2.56 -2.69 -2.43
CA ILE A 47 -2.61 -2.79 -3.90
C ILE A 47 -2.14 -1.47 -4.54
N VAL A 48 -2.66 -0.34 -4.05
CA VAL A 48 -2.29 1.00 -4.52
C VAL A 48 -0.78 1.22 -4.36
N LEU A 49 -0.21 0.96 -3.18
CA LEU A 49 1.23 1.14 -2.96
C LEU A 49 2.07 0.19 -3.82
N GLN A 50 1.61 -1.04 -4.05
CA GLN A 50 2.34 -1.99 -4.88
C GLN A 50 2.36 -1.56 -6.34
N ASN A 51 1.25 -1.05 -6.86
CA ASN A 51 1.19 -0.51 -8.21
C ASN A 51 1.98 0.80 -8.35
N MET A 52 1.99 1.64 -7.31
CA MET A 52 2.90 2.80 -7.25
C MET A 52 4.36 2.35 -7.34
N LYS A 53 4.77 1.32 -6.58
CA LYS A 53 6.13 0.78 -6.62
C LYS A 53 6.52 0.33 -8.02
N ARG A 54 5.68 -0.48 -8.67
CA ARG A 54 5.95 -0.99 -10.02
C ARG A 54 6.15 0.15 -11.04
N LEU A 55 5.33 1.21 -10.96
CA LEU A 55 5.49 2.37 -11.85
C LEU A 55 6.77 3.16 -11.54
N LEU A 56 7.06 3.41 -10.27
CA LEU A 56 8.28 4.11 -9.85
C LEU A 56 9.55 3.34 -10.25
N GLU A 57 9.55 2.01 -10.14
CA GLU A 57 10.66 1.15 -10.55
C GLU A 57 10.86 1.13 -12.09
N LYS A 58 9.79 1.38 -12.86
CA LYS A 58 9.87 1.59 -14.32
C LYS A 58 10.39 2.98 -14.70
N GLY A 59 10.70 3.83 -13.73
CA GLY A 59 11.23 5.18 -13.95
C GLY A 59 10.17 6.29 -14.02
N GLU A 60 8.90 5.98 -13.76
CA GLU A 60 7.86 7.01 -13.69
C GLU A 60 8.11 7.96 -12.51
N LYS A 61 7.80 9.24 -12.73
CA LYS A 61 7.91 10.25 -11.67
C LYS A 61 6.75 10.08 -10.70
N LEU A 62 7.03 10.25 -9.40
CA LEU A 62 6.00 10.18 -8.35
C LEU A 62 4.78 11.05 -8.66
N GLN A 63 4.98 12.27 -9.16
CA GLN A 63 3.86 13.15 -9.50
C GLN A 63 2.97 12.58 -10.60
N SER A 64 3.55 11.99 -11.65
CA SER A 64 2.78 11.32 -12.70
C SER A 64 1.98 10.16 -12.11
N VAL A 65 2.61 9.34 -11.27
CA VAL A 65 1.98 8.17 -10.64
C VAL A 65 0.81 8.56 -9.75
N VAL A 66 0.97 9.53 -8.84
CA VAL A 66 -0.13 9.93 -7.93
C VAL A 66 -1.26 10.66 -8.67
N SER A 67 -0.95 11.30 -9.80
CA SER A 67 -1.95 11.97 -10.66
C SER A 67 -2.88 10.99 -11.39
N LEU A 68 -2.47 9.72 -11.54
CA LEU A 68 -3.34 8.67 -12.07
C LEU A 68 -4.56 8.43 -11.16
N GLY A 69 -4.42 8.72 -9.86
CA GLY A 69 -5.47 8.57 -8.88
C GLY A 69 -5.67 7.13 -8.41
N ARG A 70 -6.35 6.99 -7.26
CA ARG A 70 -6.50 5.71 -6.56
C ARG A 70 -7.20 4.66 -7.42
N GLU A 71 -8.30 5.04 -8.07
CA GLU A 71 -9.13 4.09 -8.83
C GLU A 71 -8.37 3.49 -10.01
N TYR A 72 -7.56 4.29 -10.71
CA TYR A 72 -6.68 3.78 -11.77
C TYR A 72 -5.61 2.83 -11.21
N LEU A 73 -4.98 3.22 -10.09
CA LEU A 73 -3.98 2.38 -9.43
C LEU A 73 -4.58 1.05 -8.94
N LEU A 74 -5.84 1.02 -8.54
CA LEU A 74 -6.55 -0.21 -8.18
C LEU A 74 -6.91 -1.05 -9.41
N GLY A 75 -7.31 -0.42 -10.51
CA GLY A 75 -7.72 -1.10 -11.73
C GLY A 75 -6.58 -1.62 -12.61
N MET A 76 -5.33 -1.23 -12.35
CA MET A 76 -4.18 -1.65 -13.15
C MET A 76 -3.93 -3.16 -13.12
N MET A 77 -4.18 -3.82 -11.97
CA MET A 77 -3.88 -5.24 -11.77
C MET A 77 -4.89 -5.84 -10.80
N GLY A 78 -5.29 -7.09 -11.05
CA GLY A 78 -6.14 -7.84 -10.14
C GLY A 78 -5.34 -8.30 -8.92
N ALA A 79 -6.01 -8.62 -7.80
CA ALA A 79 -5.35 -9.19 -6.63
C ALA A 79 -4.69 -10.57 -6.90
N GLU A 80 -4.95 -11.17 -8.07
CA GLU A 80 -4.40 -12.45 -8.49
C GLU A 80 -3.02 -12.30 -9.15
N ASP A 81 -2.61 -11.07 -9.49
CA ASP A 81 -1.31 -10.79 -10.12
C ASP A 81 -0.18 -10.52 -9.10
N PHE A 82 -0.42 -10.82 -7.82
CA PHE A 82 0.61 -10.76 -6.79
C PHE A 82 1.52 -11.99 -6.88
N ALA A 83 2.82 -11.75 -6.92
CA ALA A 83 3.82 -12.79 -6.91
C ALA A 83 3.66 -13.69 -5.68
N GLU A 84 4.00 -14.97 -5.81
CA GLU A 84 3.91 -15.95 -4.72
C GLU A 84 4.68 -15.51 -3.45
N SER A 85 5.79 -14.80 -3.64
CA SER A 85 6.58 -14.21 -2.55
C SER A 85 5.83 -13.11 -1.79
N GLU A 86 5.04 -12.30 -2.47
CA GLU A 86 4.18 -11.27 -1.87
C GLU A 86 3.07 -11.94 -1.04
N MET A 87 2.44 -12.98 -1.60
CA MET A 87 1.40 -13.76 -0.93
C MET A 87 1.93 -14.44 0.35
N SER A 88 3.11 -15.04 0.28
CA SER A 88 3.81 -15.65 1.42
C SER A 88 4.10 -14.62 2.52
N LEU A 89 4.57 -13.43 2.16
CA LEU A 89 4.85 -12.37 3.13
C LEU A 89 3.58 -11.85 3.80
N ILE A 90 2.49 -11.69 3.04
CA ILE A 90 1.17 -11.30 3.56
C ILE A 90 0.69 -12.34 4.58
N GLN A 91 0.76 -13.64 4.24
CA GLN A 91 0.38 -14.72 5.16
C GLN A 91 1.23 -14.72 6.43
N ARG A 92 2.54 -14.49 6.32
CA ARG A 92 3.44 -14.41 7.49
C ARG A 92 3.12 -13.21 8.39
N ILE A 93 2.73 -12.08 7.84
CA ILE A 93 2.30 -10.91 8.62
C ILE A 93 0.94 -11.17 9.26
N ALA A 94 0.01 -11.80 8.55
CA ALA A 94 -1.31 -12.20 9.06
C ALA A 94 -1.23 -13.19 10.23
N SER A 95 -0.35 -14.19 10.11
CA SER A 95 -0.18 -15.24 11.13
C SER A 95 0.58 -14.76 12.37
N ASN A 96 1.16 -13.56 12.33
CA ASN A 96 1.94 -12.99 13.43
C ASN A 96 1.18 -11.86 14.15
N ASP A 97 -0.15 -11.92 14.14
CA ASP A 97 -1.00 -10.99 14.88
C ASP A 97 -0.75 -11.10 16.40
N PHE A 98 -0.62 -9.94 17.04
CA PHE A 98 -0.41 -9.72 18.48
C PHE A 98 -1.58 -10.22 19.33
#